data_AF-A0A6L9KQ38-F1
#
_entry.id   AF-A0A6L9KQ38-F1
#
_cell.length_a   1.000
_cell.length_b   1.000
_cell.length_c   1.000
_cell.angle_alpha   90.00
_cell.angle_beta   90.00
_cell.angle_gamma   90.00
#
_symmetry.space_group_name_H-M   'P 1'
#
loop_
_entity.id
_entity.type
_entity.pdbx_description
1 polymer ?
#
loop_
_entity_poly.entity_id
_entity_poly.type
_entity_poly.pdbx_seq_one_letter_code
_entity_poly.pdbx_strand_id
1 'polypeptide(L)'
;MNGQTLTCAYCGHEYPQDTPAAGSQVLTEHIKVCEQHPMRKATSDITRLRSALVRLIGTDTETELRQMEANIRLAHASEVDKAVSINAIHALLATLPSNFHAARAQHP
;
A
#
# COMPACT_ATOMS: atom_id res chain seq x y z
N MET A 1 -37.70 9.83 6.33
CA MET A 1 -36.55 9.49 5.48
C MET A 1 -36.58 7.99 5.29
N ASN A 2 -36.77 7.50 4.07
CA ASN A 2 -36.93 6.07 3.80
C ASN A 2 -35.56 5.40 3.97
N GLY A 3 -35.40 4.63 5.06
CA GLY A 3 -34.15 3.98 5.45
C GLY A 3 -33.72 2.93 4.42
N GLN A 4 -33.01 3.36 3.38
CA GLN A 4 -32.34 2.44 2.48
C GLN A 4 -31.12 1.89 3.21
N THR A 5 -31.19 0.62 3.58
CA THR A 5 -30.03 -0.12 4.06
C THR A 5 -29.00 -0.17 2.95
N LEU A 6 -27.83 0.42 3.21
CA LEU A 6 -26.70 0.34 2.30
C LEU A 6 -26.07 -1.04 2.41
N THR A 7 -25.64 -1.59 1.28
CA THR A 7 -24.97 -2.90 1.24
C THR A 7 -23.64 -2.83 0.50
N CYS A 8 -22.71 -3.69 0.89
CA CYS A 8 -21.49 -3.92 0.13
C CYS A 8 -21.86 -4.58 -1.21
N ALA A 9 -21.54 -3.92 -2.31
CA ALA A 9 -21.86 -4.41 -3.66
C ALA A 9 -21.20 -5.76 -4.00
N TYR A 10 -20.16 -6.16 -3.25
CA TYR A 10 -19.42 -7.39 -3.52
C TYR A 10 -19.90 -8.55 -2.67
N CYS A 11 -19.91 -8.42 -1.33
CA CYS A 11 -20.28 -9.53 -0.45
C CYS A 11 -21.70 -9.44 0.13
N GLY A 12 -22.46 -8.40 -0.21
CA GLY A 12 -23.83 -8.21 0.29
C GLY A 12 -23.95 -7.80 1.76
N HIS A 13 -22.85 -7.47 2.44
CA HIS A 13 -22.89 -7.05 3.85
C HIS A 13 -23.75 -5.79 4.02
N GLU A 14 -24.76 -5.87 4.89
CA GLU A 14 -25.61 -4.74 5.26
C GLU A 14 -24.92 -3.84 6.28
N TYR A 15 -24.88 -2.55 5.98
CA TYR A 15 -24.36 -1.54 6.88
C TYR A 15 -25.47 -1.00 7.79
N PRO A 16 -25.12 -0.41 8.95
CA PRO A 16 -26.10 0.23 9.82
C PRO A 16 -26.98 1.23 9.07
N GLN A 17 -28.23 1.35 9.50
CA GLN A 17 -29.16 2.33 8.95
C GLN A 17 -28.55 3.74 9.07
N ASP A 18 -28.81 4.59 8.07
CA ASP A 18 -28.28 5.96 7.96
C ASP A 18 -26.76 6.05 7.78
N THR A 19 -26.07 4.94 7.48
CA THR A 19 -24.66 4.98 7.05
C THR A 19 -24.53 5.81 5.78
N PRO A 20 -23.70 6.89 5.76
CA PRO A 20 -23.51 7.68 4.56
C PRO A 20 -22.78 6.85 3.50
N ALA A 21 -23.18 7.00 2.24
CA ALA A 21 -22.65 6.22 1.12
C ALA A 21 -21.14 6.40 0.86
N ALA A 22 -20.50 7.39 1.47
CA ALA A 22 -19.07 7.66 1.37
C ALA A 22 -18.53 8.24 2.68
N GLY A 23 -17.22 8.11 2.88
CA GLY A 23 -16.51 8.72 4.01
C GLY A 23 -16.80 8.10 5.38
N SER A 24 -17.64 7.06 5.45
CA SER A 24 -17.92 6.37 6.70
C SER A 24 -16.79 5.40 7.09
N GLN A 25 -16.46 5.38 8.37
CA GLN A 25 -15.47 4.47 8.93
C GLN A 25 -15.91 3.00 8.79
N VAL A 26 -17.19 2.69 9.02
CA VAL A 26 -17.71 1.31 8.91
C VAL A 26 -17.58 0.75 7.49
N LEU A 27 -17.78 1.60 6.47
CA LEU A 27 -17.56 1.21 5.07
C LEU A 27 -16.08 0.90 4.83
N THR A 28 -15.21 1.79 5.30
CA THR A 28 -13.76 1.69 5.11
C THR A 28 -13.18 0.45 5.79
N GLU A 29 -13.62 0.17 7.02
CA GLU A 29 -13.20 -1.01 7.79
C GLU A 29 -13.65 -2.30 7.12
N HIS A 30 -14.91 -2.34 6.67
CA HIS A 30 -15.42 -3.49 5.92
C HIS A 30 -14.62 -3.73 4.63
N ILE A 31 -14.42 -2.70 3.81
CA ILE A 31 -13.71 -2.80 2.53
C ILE A 31 -12.29 -3.37 2.71
N LYS A 32 -11.61 -3.03 3.82
CA LYS A 32 -10.26 -3.55 4.15
C LYS A 32 -10.22 -5.07 4.38
N VAL A 33 -11.31 -5.67 4.85
CA VAL A 33 -11.35 -7.09 5.26
C VAL A 33 -12.27 -7.95 4.40
N CYS A 34 -13.06 -7.33 3.50
CA CYS A 34 -14.00 -8.04 2.66
C CYS A 34 -13.28 -8.91 1.62
N GLU A 35 -13.46 -10.23 1.73
CA GLU A 35 -12.79 -11.22 0.86
C GLU A 35 -13.23 -11.10 -0.60
N GLN A 36 -14.47 -10.67 -0.85
CA GLN A 36 -15.01 -10.50 -2.21
C GLN A 36 -14.70 -9.11 -2.80
N HIS A 37 -14.14 -8.20 -2.01
CA HIS A 37 -13.84 -6.85 -2.47
C HIS A 37 -12.61 -6.88 -3.39
N PRO A 38 -12.60 -6.19 -4.55
CA PRO A 38 -11.47 -6.19 -5.48
C PRO A 38 -10.13 -5.77 -4.84
N MET A 39 -10.19 -4.93 -3.82
CA MET A 39 -9.03 -4.51 -3.04
C MET A 39 -8.32 -5.67 -2.34
N ARG A 40 -9.02 -6.76 -1.99
CA ARG A 40 -8.42 -7.97 -1.41
C ARG A 40 -7.42 -8.60 -2.35
N LYS A 41 -7.83 -8.82 -3.61
CA LYS A 41 -6.94 -9.37 -4.65
C LYS A 41 -5.77 -8.42 -4.91
N ALA A 42 -6.04 -7.12 -5.08
CA ALA A 42 -4.99 -6.13 -5.32
C ALA A 42 -3.94 -6.10 -4.20
N THR A 43 -4.38 -6.16 -2.94
CA THR A 43 -3.50 -6.17 -1.76
C THR A 43 -2.66 -7.46 -1.70
N SER A 44 -3.27 -8.60 -2.02
CA SER A 44 -2.57 -9.90 -2.11
C SER A 44 -1.51 -9.91 -3.20
N ASP A 45 -1.85 -9.41 -4.40
CA ASP A 45 -0.92 -9.30 -5.52
C ASP A 45 0.25 -8.36 -5.18
N ILE A 46 -0.02 -7.19 -4.58
CA ILE A 46 1.03 -6.25 -4.14
C ILE A 46 1.95 -6.91 -3.12
N THR A 47 1.38 -7.61 -2.13
CA THR A 47 2.16 -8.33 -1.11
C THR A 47 3.05 -9.38 -1.76
N ARG A 48 2.51 -10.19 -2.69
CA ARG A 48 3.25 -11.21 -3.41
C ARG A 48 4.40 -10.63 -4.24
N LEU A 49 4.12 -9.58 -5.01
CA LEU A 49 5.10 -8.90 -5.86
C LEU A 49 6.22 -8.29 -5.00
N ARG A 50 5.87 -7.61 -3.90
CA ARG A 50 6.87 -7.09 -2.96
C ARG A 50 7.74 -8.19 -2.38
N SER A 51 7.15 -9.28 -1.89
CA SER A 51 7.94 -10.40 -1.38
C SER A 51 8.88 -11.01 -2.43
N ALA A 52 8.47 -11.06 -3.70
CA ALA A 52 9.34 -11.50 -4.79
C ALA A 52 10.49 -10.51 -5.05
N LEU A 53 10.22 -9.21 -5.04
CA LEU A 53 11.23 -8.16 -5.23
C LEU A 53 12.24 -8.10 -4.07
N VAL A 54 11.77 -8.20 -2.83
CA VAL A 54 12.64 -8.28 -1.65
C VAL A 54 13.59 -9.47 -1.75
N ARG A 55 13.09 -10.63 -2.20
CA ARG A 55 13.95 -11.81 -2.44
C ARG A 55 14.95 -11.61 -3.57
N LEU A 56 14.61 -10.82 -4.59
CA LEU A 56 15.49 -10.53 -5.71
C LEU A 56 16.60 -9.52 -5.33
N ILE A 57 16.26 -8.51 -4.54
CA ILE A 57 17.14 -7.38 -4.21
C ILE A 57 17.93 -7.62 -2.92
N GLY A 58 17.36 -8.40 -1.98
CA GLY A 58 17.99 -8.75 -0.70
C GLY A 58 17.73 -7.76 0.45
N THR A 59 16.90 -6.73 0.24
CA THR A 59 16.56 -5.73 1.26
C THR A 59 15.10 -5.29 1.15
N ASP A 60 14.49 -4.92 2.28
CA ASP A 60 13.13 -4.41 2.38
C ASP A 60 12.95 -3.22 3.33
N THR A 61 14.02 -2.70 3.93
CA THR A 61 13.93 -1.62 4.91
C THR A 61 14.04 -0.24 4.26
N GLU A 62 13.38 0.76 4.83
CA GLU A 62 13.47 2.14 4.35
C GLU A 62 14.92 2.64 4.32
N THR A 63 15.69 2.37 5.36
CA THR A 63 17.08 2.80 5.48
C THR A 63 17.97 2.20 4.39
N GLU A 64 17.88 0.90 4.16
CA GLU A 64 18.68 0.23 3.14
C GLU A 64 18.29 0.67 1.73
N LEU A 65 17.00 0.84 1.45
CA LEU A 65 16.52 1.39 0.17
C LEU A 65 17.05 2.81 -0.07
N ARG A 66 17.05 3.67 0.94
CA ARG A 66 17.62 5.03 0.86
C ARG A 66 19.14 4.99 0.66
N GLN A 67 19.83 4.07 1.32
CA GLN A 67 21.26 3.89 1.12
C GLN A 67 21.56 3.41 -0.30
N MET A 68 20.78 2.48 -0.85
CA MET A 68 20.89 2.04 -2.24
C MET A 68 20.70 3.19 -3.21
N GLU A 69 19.72 4.07 -2.97
CA GLU A 69 19.50 5.26 -3.81
C GLU A 69 20.75 6.16 -3.82
N ALA A 70 21.31 6.45 -2.64
CA ALA A 70 22.53 7.25 -2.53
C ALA A 70 23.70 6.61 -3.29
N ASN A 71 23.86 5.29 -3.17
CA ASN A 71 24.90 4.54 -3.88
C ASN A 71 24.72 4.60 -5.40
N ILE A 72 23.49 4.45 -5.91
CA ILE A 72 23.20 4.54 -7.36
C ILE A 72 23.49 5.94 -7.90
N ARG A 73 23.17 6.99 -7.14
CA ARG A 73 23.47 8.38 -7.54
C ARG A 73 24.97 8.60 -7.72
N LEU A 74 25.78 7.98 -6.87
CA LEU A 74 27.24 8.06 -6.91
C LEU A 74 27.88 7.05 -7.88
N ALA A 75 27.13 6.07 -8.38
CA ALA A 75 27.66 5.02 -9.23
C ALA A 75 28.17 5.58 -10.57
N HIS A 76 29.25 5.00 -11.09
CA HIS A 76 29.71 5.24 -12.45
C HIS A 76 28.89 4.36 -13.42
N ALA A 77 27.69 4.83 -13.75
CA ALA A 77 26.78 4.21 -14.71
C ALA A 77 26.15 5.30 -15.60
N SER A 78 25.47 4.89 -16.67
CA SER A 78 24.72 5.84 -17.50
C SER A 78 23.58 6.48 -16.69
N GLU A 79 23.21 7.71 -17.04
CA GLU A 79 22.10 8.40 -16.36
C GLU A 79 20.75 7.68 -16.57
N VAL A 80 20.61 6.95 -17.68
CA VAL A 80 19.43 6.13 -17.96
C VAL A 80 19.33 4.97 -16.96
N ASP A 81 20.41 4.23 -16.75
CA ASP A 81 20.43 3.08 -15.83
C ASP A 81 20.21 3.53 -14.38
N LYS A 82 20.80 4.67 -14.00
CA LYS A 82 20.55 5.30 -12.70
C LYS A 82 19.08 5.65 -12.52
N ALA A 83 18.47 6.31 -13.50
CA ALA A 83 17.08 6.73 -13.43
C ALA A 83 16.14 5.52 -13.26
N VAL A 84 16.35 4.44 -14.02
CA VAL A 84 15.58 3.20 -13.90
C VAL A 84 15.69 2.63 -12.47
N SER A 85 16.91 2.55 -11.94
CA SER A 85 17.16 1.98 -10.61
C SER A 85 16.57 2.86 -9.49
N ILE A 86 16.69 4.18 -9.59
CA ILE A 86 16.11 5.14 -8.62
C ILE A 86 14.58 5.04 -8.63
N ASN A 87 13.96 4.99 -9.81
CA ASN A 87 12.50 4.84 -9.92
C ASN A 87 12.01 3.53 -9.30
N ALA A 88 12.75 2.44 -9.46
CA ALA A 88 12.44 1.18 -8.80
C ALA A 88 12.51 1.31 -7.26
N ILE A 89 13.52 1.98 -6.73
CA ILE A 89 13.65 2.23 -5.28
C ILE A 89 12.49 3.10 -4.77
N HIS A 90 12.11 4.15 -5.50
CA HIS A 90 10.98 4.99 -5.13
C HIS A 90 9.66 4.20 -5.10
N ALA A 91 9.45 3.28 -6.04
CA ALA A 91 8.29 2.39 -6.01
C ALA A 91 8.30 1.46 -4.77
N LEU A 92 9.48 0.95 -4.37
CA LEU A 92 9.62 0.13 -3.17
C LEU A 92 9.38 0.92 -1.88
N LEU A 93 9.85 2.16 -1.81
CA LEU A 93 9.59 3.07 -0.69
C LEU A 93 8.10 3.41 -0.56
N ALA A 94 7.45 3.75 -1.68
CA ALA A 94 6.03 4.13 -1.71
C ALA A 94 5.08 3.00 -1.30
N THR A 95 5.54 1.74 -1.38
CA THR A 95 4.73 0.56 -1.07
C THR A 95 5.19 -0.16 0.20
N LEU A 96 6.00 0.49 1.05
CA LEU A 96 6.35 -0.04 2.37
C LEU A 96 5.10 -0.37 3.19
N PRO A 97 5.07 -1.50 3.94
CA PRO A 97 3.94 -1.84 4.79
C PRO A 97 3.64 -0.73 5.79
N SER A 98 2.35 -0.44 6.03
CA SER A 98 1.90 0.70 6.85
C SER A 98 2.34 0.66 8.33
N ASN A 99 2.99 -0.40 8.79
CA ASN A 99 3.69 -0.44 10.09
C ASN A 99 4.82 0.60 10.19
N PHE A 100 5.27 1.19 9.07
CA PHE A 100 6.27 2.27 9.06
C PHE A 100 5.68 3.69 9.25
N HIS A 101 4.37 3.90 9.03
CA HIS A 101 3.75 5.21 9.27
C HIS A 101 3.41 5.47 10.76
N ALA A 102 3.35 4.42 11.59
CA ALA A 102 3.15 4.57 13.04
C ALA A 102 4.34 5.25 13.75
N ALA A 103 5.55 5.20 13.18
CA ALA A 103 6.75 5.82 13.76
C ALA A 103 6.84 7.34 13.51
N ARG A 104 6.16 7.87 12.48
CA ARG A 104 6.12 9.32 12.18
C ARG A 104 4.99 10.07 12.88
N ALA A 105 4.10 9.38 13.59
CA ALA A 105 2.99 9.97 14.35
C ALA A 105 3.26 10.04 15.87
N GLN A 106 4.48 9.71 16.32
CA GLN A 106 4.84 9.61 17.76
C GLN A 106 5.96 10.57 18.20
N HIS A 107 6.21 11.66 17.48
CA HIS A 107 7.04 12.75 17.99
C HIS A 107 6.17 14.02 18.06
N PRO A 108 5.83 14.50 19.27
CA PRO A 108 5.16 15.79 19.47
C PRO A 108 6.07 16.97 19.11
#